data_AF-A0A0D8HED9-F1
#
_entry.id   AF-A0A0D8HED9-F1
#
_cell.length_a   1.000
_cell.length_b   1.000
_cell.length_c   1.000
_cell.angle_alpha   90.00
_cell.angle_beta   90.00
_cell.angle_gamma   90.00
#
_symmetry.space_group_name_H-M   'P 1'
#
loop_
_entity.id
_entity.type
_entity.pdbx_description
1 polymer ?
#
loop_
_entity_poly.entity_id
_entity_poly.type
_entity_poly.pdbx_seq_one_letter_code
_entity_poly.pdbx_strand_id
1 'polypeptide(L)'
;MLEGRPLMNIFDLKQQGLSYREIARETGHSRNTVHKYLRDGASSKPIETKPQRNSKLDPYKSEVDRLVSEGLLSVPAIMSRIVPLGYTGKESILRTHCVTLQNYLS
;
A
#
# COMPACT_ATOMS: atom_id res chain seq x y z
N MET A 1 27.86 9.74 3.45
CA MET A 1 27.71 9.16 4.80
C MET A 1 26.28 9.33 5.26
N LEU A 2 25.52 8.24 5.41
CA LEU A 2 24.31 8.22 6.22
C LEU A 2 24.71 7.55 7.53
N GLU A 3 25.14 8.36 8.50
CA GLU A 3 25.37 7.94 9.87
C GLU A 3 24.11 7.22 10.35
N GLY A 4 24.23 5.91 10.61
CA GLY A 4 23.16 5.10 11.14
C GLY A 4 22.70 5.67 12.47
N ARG A 5 21.64 6.49 12.44
CA ARG A 5 20.98 6.92 13.66
C ARG A 5 20.38 5.66 14.31
N PRO A 6 20.73 5.35 15.57
CA PRO A 6 20.10 4.25 16.27
C PRO A 6 18.58 4.52 16.29
N LEU A 7 17.79 3.53 15.87
CA LEU A 7 16.34 3.56 15.95
C LEU A 7 15.93 3.48 17.43
N MET A 8 16.15 4.55 18.18
CA MET A 8 15.67 4.67 19.55
C MET A 8 14.15 4.70 19.53
N ASN A 9 13.56 3.88 20.39
CA ASN A 9 12.12 3.77 20.48
C ASN A 9 11.53 5.09 20.99
N ILE A 10 10.44 5.56 20.37
CA ILE A 10 9.71 6.77 20.73
C ILE A 10 9.39 6.80 22.25
N PHE A 11 9.10 5.64 22.85
CA PHE A 11 8.82 5.51 24.28
C PHE A 11 10.05 5.76 25.17
N ASP A 12 11.23 5.25 24.80
CA ASP A 12 12.47 5.46 25.57
C ASP A 12 12.86 6.93 25.60
N LEU A 13 12.78 7.60 24.44
CA LEU A 13 13.04 9.03 24.34
C LEU A 13 12.05 9.85 25.18
N LYS A 14 10.79 9.40 25.28
CA LYS A 14 9.82 10.07 26.15
C LYS A 14 10.10 9.84 27.64
N GLN A 15 10.57 8.65 28.02
CA GLN A 15 10.98 8.35 29.40
C GLN A 15 12.23 9.13 29.81
N GLN A 16 13.15 9.41 28.87
CA GLN A 16 14.30 10.30 29.07
C GLN A 16 13.91 11.78 29.23
N GLY A 17 12.61 12.11 29.16
CA GLY A 17 12.10 13.46 29.39
C GLY A 17 12.10 14.36 28.14
N LEU A 18 12.44 13.83 26.95
CA LEU A 18 12.46 14.63 25.73
C LEU A 18 11.06 15.14 25.36
N SER A 19 11.03 16.32 24.75
CA SER A 19 9.80 16.89 24.17
C SER A 19 9.41 16.17 22.89
N TYR A 20 8.13 16.21 22.53
CA TYR A 20 7.63 15.61 21.28
C TYR A 20 8.35 16.14 20.02
N ARG A 21 8.89 17.38 20.05
CA ARG A 21 9.62 17.96 18.91
C ARG A 21 11.02 17.37 18.77
N GLU A 22 11.68 17.10 19.88
CA GLU A 22 13.01 16.48 19.88
C GLU A 22 12.90 15.02 19.48
N ILE A 23 11.91 14.30 20.00
CA ILE A 23 11.62 12.92 19.59
C ILE A 23 11.35 12.83 18.08
N ALA A 24 10.61 13.79 17.50
CA ALA A 24 10.37 13.85 16.06
C ALA A 24 11.65 14.10 15.24
N ARG A 25 12.57 14.93 15.74
CA ARG A 25 13.87 15.17 15.11
C ARG A 25 14.79 13.96 15.18
N GLU A 26 14.73 13.23 16.28
CA GLU A 26 15.57 12.06 16.54
C GLU A 26 15.09 10.85 15.72
N THR A 27 13.79 10.56 15.79
CA THR A 27 13.16 9.41 15.12
C THR A 27 12.84 9.65 13.65
N GLY A 28 12.88 10.90 13.17
CA GLY A 28 12.49 11.27 11.81
C GLY A 28 10.98 11.17 11.54
N HIS A 29 10.17 10.85 12.55
CA HIS A 29 8.72 10.81 12.43
C HIS A 29 8.08 12.18 12.64
N SER A 30 6.90 12.40 12.04
CA SER A 30 6.15 13.64 12.28
C SER A 30 5.74 13.76 13.76
N ARG A 31 5.64 14.99 14.28
CA ARG A 31 5.15 15.24 15.64
C ARG A 31 3.81 14.56 15.91
N ASN A 32 2.92 14.51 14.92
CA ASN A 32 1.61 13.86 15.04
C ASN A 32 1.75 12.35 15.20
N THR A 33 2.69 11.73 14.47
CA THR A 33 3.04 10.32 14.62
C THR A 33 3.59 10.05 16.01
N VAL A 34 4.57 10.83 16.47
CA VAL A 34 5.14 10.70 17.82
C VAL A 34 4.05 10.82 18.90
N HIS A 35 3.19 11.83 18.79
CA HIS A 35 2.10 12.03 19.74
C HIS A 35 1.11 10.85 19.74
N LYS A 36 0.74 10.34 18.56
CA LYS A 36 -0.12 9.16 18.43
C LYS A 36 0.52 7.92 19.07
N TYR A 37 1.78 7.67 18.78
CA TYR A 37 2.52 6.51 19.32
C TYR A 37 2.60 6.57 20.86
N LEU A 38 2.92 7.75 21.42
CA LEU A 38 2.99 7.92 22.88
C LEU A 38 1.62 7.87 23.56
N ARG A 39 0.55 8.29 22.88
CA ARG A 39 -0.82 8.27 23.42
C ARG A 39 -1.44 6.87 23.40
N ASP A 40 -1.29 6.15 22.29
CA ASP A 40 -1.95 4.86 22.09
C ASP A 40 -1.15 3.69 22.71
N GLY A 41 0.02 3.97 23.30
CA GLY A 41 0.94 2.97 23.82
C GLY A 41 1.46 2.05 22.72
N ALA A 42 2.31 1.07 23.08
CA ALA A 42 2.89 0.08 22.17
C ALA A 42 1.85 -0.76 21.37
N SER A 43 0.55 -0.51 21.55
CA SER A 43 -0.56 -1.03 20.74
C SER A 43 -0.75 -0.30 19.40
N SER A 44 0.00 0.77 19.13
CA SER A 44 0.14 1.30 17.78
C SER A 44 0.99 0.33 16.95
N LYS A 45 0.37 -0.79 16.55
CA LYS A 45 0.86 -1.65 15.47
C LYS A 45 1.40 -0.73 14.36
N PRO A 46 2.60 -1.02 13.79
CA PRO A 46 3.10 -0.25 12.65
C PRO A 46 1.93 -0.15 11.69
N ILE A 47 1.58 1.08 11.29
CA ILE A 47 0.44 1.39 10.44
C ILE A 47 0.45 0.33 9.35
N GLU A 48 -0.40 -0.69 9.49
CA GLU A 48 -0.55 -1.72 8.48
C GLU A 48 -0.91 -0.89 7.27
N THR A 49 0.01 -0.86 6.30
CA THR A 49 -0.18 -0.17 5.03
C THR A 49 -1.60 -0.46 4.64
N LYS A 50 -2.48 0.58 4.66
CA LYS A 50 -3.94 0.44 4.55
C LYS A 50 -4.25 -0.76 3.68
N PRO A 51 -5.08 -1.74 4.12
CA PRO A 51 -5.41 -2.88 3.28
C PRO A 51 -5.76 -2.31 1.92
N GLN A 52 -4.98 -2.70 0.89
CA GLN A 52 -5.06 -2.06 -0.42
C GLN A 52 -6.53 -2.03 -0.77
N ARG A 53 -7.09 -0.81 -0.86
CA ARG A 53 -8.52 -0.62 -1.11
C ARG A 53 -8.90 -1.57 -2.22
N ASN A 54 -9.87 -2.46 -1.97
CA ASN A 54 -10.40 -3.35 -2.98
C ASN A 54 -10.68 -2.49 -4.23
N SER A 55 -9.84 -2.66 -5.24
CA SER A 55 -9.98 -2.07 -6.54
C SER A 55 -11.28 -2.57 -7.13
N LYS A 56 -11.95 -1.74 -7.91
CA LYS A 56 -13.15 -2.14 -8.66
C LYS A 56 -12.93 -3.35 -9.59
N LEU A 57 -11.66 -3.71 -9.81
CA LEU A 57 -11.21 -4.84 -10.60
C LEU A 57 -11.10 -6.13 -9.79
N ASP A 58 -11.00 -6.08 -8.45
CA ASP A 58 -10.82 -7.28 -7.62
C ASP A 58 -11.85 -8.39 -7.88
N PRO A 59 -13.15 -8.11 -8.04
CA PRO A 59 -14.14 -9.16 -8.36
C PRO A 59 -13.95 -9.80 -9.73
N TYR A 60 -13.23 -9.13 -10.63
CA TYR A 60 -13.05 -9.54 -12.02
C TYR A 60 -11.62 -10.01 -12.33
N LYS A 61 -10.70 -9.96 -11.36
CA LYS A 61 -9.30 -10.39 -11.54
C LYS A 61 -9.20 -11.80 -12.07
N SER A 62 -9.95 -12.74 -11.50
CA SER A 62 -9.93 -14.14 -11.92
C SER A 62 -10.32 -14.33 -13.39
N GLU A 63 -11.26 -13.53 -13.89
CA GLU A 63 -11.66 -13.57 -15.31
C GLU A 63 -10.59 -12.93 -16.19
N VAL A 64 -9.97 -11.84 -15.73
CA VAL A 64 -8.84 -11.19 -16.43
C VAL A 64 -7.65 -12.14 -16.53
N ASP A 65 -7.29 -12.82 -15.43
CA ASP A 65 -6.20 -13.79 -15.37
C ASP A 65 -6.42 -14.94 -16.35
N ARG A 66 -7.66 -15.42 -16.44
CA ARG A 66 -8.06 -16.46 -17.40
C ARG A 66 -7.89 -15.96 -18.85
N LEU A 67 -8.43 -14.79 -19.17
CA LEU A 67 -8.31 -14.20 -20.52
C LEU A 67 -6.85 -13.96 -20.92
N VAL A 68 -6.03 -13.48 -19.99
CA VAL A 68 -4.58 -13.30 -20.19
C VAL A 68 -3.89 -14.63 -20.43
N SER A 69 -4.24 -15.67 -19.66
CA SER A 69 -3.72 -17.04 -19.84
C SER A 69 -4.13 -17.66 -21.17
N GLU A 70 -5.31 -17.30 -21.69
CA GLU A 70 -5.78 -17.68 -23.03
C GLU A 70 -5.09 -16.87 -24.16
N GLY A 71 -4.14 -15.98 -23.82
CA GLY A 71 -3.35 -15.18 -24.77
C GLY A 71 -3.97 -13.82 -25.11
N LEU A 72 -5.05 -13.45 -24.43
CA LEU A 72 -5.79 -12.22 -24.69
C LEU A 72 -5.18 -11.07 -23.86
N LEU A 73 -4.13 -10.46 -24.40
CA LEU A 73 -3.36 -9.40 -23.72
C LEU A 73 -3.87 -7.98 -23.99
N SER A 74 -4.87 -7.83 -24.86
CA SER A 74 -5.40 -6.54 -25.27
C SER A 74 -6.39 -6.00 -24.23
N VAL A 75 -6.03 -4.92 -23.55
CA VAL A 75 -6.85 -4.27 -22.51
C VAL A 75 -8.27 -3.93 -22.99
N PRO A 76 -8.47 -3.34 -24.19
CA PRO A 76 -9.82 -3.10 -24.72
C PRO A 76 -10.64 -4.39 -24.89
N ALA A 77 -10.00 -5.48 -25.33
CA ALA A 77 -10.69 -6.73 -25.58
C ALA A 77 -11.09 -7.45 -24.26
N ILE A 78 -10.23 -7.39 -23.24
CA ILE A 78 -10.57 -7.83 -21.88
C ILE A 78 -11.73 -6.98 -21.33
N MET A 79 -11.68 -5.65 -21.53
CA MET A 79 -12.73 -4.75 -21.05
C MET A 79 -14.09 -5.08 -21.67
N SER A 80 -14.15 -5.36 -22.97
CA SER A 80 -15.39 -5.81 -23.64
C SER A 80 -15.98 -7.11 -23.05
N ARG A 81 -15.17 -7.94 -22.37
CA ARG A 81 -15.65 -9.16 -21.70
C ARG A 81 -16.12 -8.95 -20.28
N ILE A 82 -15.49 -8.04 -19.53
CA ILE A 82 -15.85 -7.80 -18.12
C ILE A 82 -16.91 -6.71 -17.94
N VAL A 83 -17.05 -5.77 -18.88
CA VAL A 83 -18.13 -4.77 -18.87
C VAL A 83 -19.53 -5.41 -18.81
N PRO A 84 -19.87 -6.43 -19.63
CA PRO A 84 -21.16 -7.10 -19.52
C PRO A 84 -21.34 -7.89 -18.22
N LEU A 85 -20.25 -8.23 -17.52
CA LEU A 85 -20.30 -8.84 -16.17
C LEU A 85 -20.58 -7.81 -15.06
N GLY A 86 -20.67 -6.52 -15.39
CA GLY A 86 -20.96 -5.43 -14.45
C GLY A 86 -19.74 -4.58 -14.09
N TYR A 87 -18.63 -4.69 -14.81
CA TYR A 87 -17.45 -3.87 -14.56
C TYR A 87 -17.68 -2.40 -14.94
N THR A 88 -17.55 -1.52 -13.94
CA THR A 88 -17.67 -0.04 -14.09
C THR A 88 -16.35 0.69 -13.78
N GLY A 89 -15.23 -0.04 -13.76
CA GLY A 89 -13.91 0.53 -13.52
C GLY A 89 -13.29 1.18 -14.76
N LYS A 90 -12.14 1.84 -14.56
CA LYS A 90 -11.39 2.51 -15.65
C LYS A 90 -10.39 1.55 -16.30
N GLU A 91 -10.15 1.73 -17.59
CA GLU A 91 -9.12 1.02 -18.36
C GLU A 91 -7.72 1.10 -17.71
N SER A 92 -7.38 2.20 -17.04
CA SER A 92 -6.09 2.36 -16.36
C SER A 92 -5.86 1.28 -15.29
N ILE A 93 -6.91 0.85 -14.60
CA ILE A 93 -6.82 -0.19 -13.56
C ILE A 93 -6.54 -1.55 -14.21
N LEU A 94 -7.21 -1.86 -15.32
CA LEU A 94 -6.96 -3.06 -16.13
C LEU A 94 -5.54 -3.08 -16.67
N ARG A 95 -5.08 -1.96 -17.24
CA ARG A 95 -3.74 -1.86 -17.82
C ARG A 95 -2.66 -2.14 -16.79
N THR A 96 -2.74 -1.51 -15.61
CA THR A 96 -1.79 -1.76 -14.51
C THR A 96 -1.80 -3.23 -14.09
N HIS A 97 -2.98 -3.84 -14.02
CA HIS A 97 -3.10 -5.25 -13.65
C HIS A 97 -2.52 -6.19 -14.72
N CYS A 98 -2.83 -5.96 -16.00
CA CYS A 98 -2.29 -6.74 -17.12
C CYS A 98 -0.77 -6.64 -17.22
N VAL A 99 -0.20 -5.45 -17.05
CA VAL A 99 1.28 -5.26 -17.02
C VAL A 99 1.89 -6.02 -15.86
N THR A 100 1.26 -5.96 -14.68
CA THR A 100 1.69 -6.74 -13.53
C THR A 100 1.70 -8.25 -13.85
N LEU A 101 0.62 -8.78 -14.44
CA LEU A 101 0.53 -10.20 -14.81
C LEU A 101 1.57 -10.60 -15.87
N GLN A 102 1.82 -9.76 -16.87
CA GLN A 102 2.85 -10.01 -17.88
C GLN A 102 4.25 -10.13 -17.26
N ASN A 103 4.57 -9.27 -16.28
CA ASN A 103 5.85 -9.33 -15.57
C ASN A 103 6.02 -10.60 -14.71
N TYR A 104 4.92 -11.25 -14.29
CA TYR A 104 4.98 -12.53 -13.57
C TYR A 104 5.06 -13.76 -14.48
N LEU A 105 4.78 -13.59 -15.78
CA LEU A 105 4.74 -14.67 -16.78
C LEU A 105 5.97 -14.70 -17.71
N SER A 106 6.92 -13.76 -17.55
CA SER A 106 8.24 -13.78 -18.22
C SER A 106 9.31 -14.36 -17.30
#